data_AF-A0A836QPL5-F1
#
_entry.id   AF-A0A836QPL5-F1
#
_cell.length_a   1.000
_cell.length_b   1.000
_cell.length_c   1.000
_cell.angle_alpha   90.00
_cell.angle_beta   90.00
_cell.angle_gamma   90.00
#
_symmetry.space_group_name_H-M   'P 1'
#
loop_
_entity.id
_entity.type
_entity.pdbx_description
1 polymer ?
#
loop_
_entity_poly.entity_id
_entity_poly.type
_entity_poly.pdbx_seq_one_letter_code
_entity_poly.pdbx_strand_id
1 'polypeptide(L)'
;HQMLPVMSFTIASMIAVLALNTFVLTTLDTAVRITRFLVQESLGKQVPAFRNKYAVTVLVVFVAYLIGATDGWQKIWPIFGATNQLIAAVALFVVATWLMAVKRPTHYVLYPALFMVVTTIAALGWQAYQFFTAPEPNRLLGTVSVVLIGLAVFVGFEAMQSLRGRRVIVIQDAEIPARAE
;
A
#
# COMPACT_ATOMS: atom_id res chain seq x y z
N HIS A 1 20.97 -38.80 0.27
CA HIS A 1 19.83 -39.22 1.12
C HIS A 1 20.10 -39.11 2.63
N GLN A 2 21.00 -38.22 3.08
CA GLN A 2 21.16 -37.98 4.52
C GLN A 2 20.19 -36.87 4.95
N MET A 3 19.04 -37.31 5.44
CA MET A 3 18.06 -36.47 6.12
C MET A 3 18.68 -35.98 7.43
N LEU A 4 18.40 -34.73 7.80
CA LEU A 4 18.75 -34.16 9.11
C LEU A 4 18.38 -35.16 10.22
N PRO A 5 19.30 -35.56 11.10
CA PRO A 5 19.13 -36.70 12.02
C PRO A 5 18.14 -36.47 13.17
N VAL A 6 17.38 -35.37 13.17
CA VAL A 6 16.58 -34.92 14.34
C VAL A 6 15.09 -34.79 14.03
N MET A 7 14.68 -34.65 12.77
CA MET A 7 13.26 -34.43 12.42
C MET A 7 12.81 -35.39 11.33
N SER A 8 11.89 -36.29 11.68
CA SER A 8 11.13 -37.07 10.69
C SER A 8 10.43 -36.12 9.71
N PHE A 9 10.34 -36.52 8.43
CA PHE A 9 9.62 -35.78 7.39
C PHE A 9 8.19 -35.39 7.82
N THR A 10 7.54 -36.25 8.62
CA THR A 10 6.22 -35.98 9.21
C THR A 10 6.23 -34.79 10.17
N ILE A 11 7.23 -34.70 11.06
CA ILE A 11 7.32 -33.59 12.02
C ILE A 11 7.66 -32.28 11.30
N ALA A 12 8.58 -32.35 10.32
CA ALA A 12 8.95 -31.19 9.51
C ALA A 12 7.75 -30.64 8.71
N SER A 13 6.96 -31.51 8.08
CA SER A 13 5.76 -31.09 7.34
C SER A 13 4.67 -30.52 8.24
N MET A 14 4.44 -31.11 9.43
CA MET A 14 3.49 -30.56 10.41
C MET A 14 3.90 -29.16 10.88
N ILE A 15 5.18 -28.96 11.22
CA ILE A 15 5.68 -27.64 11.62
C ILE A 15 5.55 -26.63 10.47
N ALA A 16 5.86 -27.04 9.23
CA ALA A 16 5.73 -26.17 8.06
C ALA A 16 4.27 -25.73 7.83
N VAL A 17 3.31 -26.67 7.91
CA VAL A 17 1.88 -26.36 7.75
C VAL A 17 1.37 -25.48 8.89
N LEU A 18 1.76 -25.76 10.13
CA LEU A 18 1.38 -24.93 11.28
C LEU A 18 1.95 -23.52 11.18
N ALA A 19 3.22 -23.39 10.78
CA ALA A 19 3.87 -22.09 10.59
C ALA A 19 3.19 -21.29 9.47
N LEU A 20 2.90 -21.93 8.33
CA LEU A 20 2.18 -21.32 7.21
C LEU A 20 0.79 -20.86 7.64
N ASN A 21 0.00 -21.73 8.28
CA ASN A 21 -1.34 -21.39 8.74
C ASN A 21 -1.31 -20.23 9.74
N THR A 22 -0.37 -20.25 10.69
CA THR A 22 -0.22 -19.17 11.68
C THR A 22 0.18 -17.85 11.03
N PHE A 23 1.08 -17.89 10.03
CA PHE A 23 1.47 -16.71 9.27
C PHE A 23 0.28 -16.12 8.48
N VAL A 24 -0.47 -16.98 7.79
CA VAL A 24 -1.66 -16.56 7.03
C VAL A 24 -2.72 -15.96 7.96
N LEU A 25 -2.99 -16.59 9.11
CA LEU A 25 -3.95 -16.05 10.09
C LEU A 25 -3.50 -14.71 10.67
N THR A 26 -2.21 -14.55 10.96
CA THR A 26 -1.65 -13.29 11.52
C THR A 26 -1.71 -12.15 10.51
N THR A 27 -1.37 -12.41 9.25
CA THR A 27 -1.46 -11.42 8.17
C THR A 27 -2.90 -11.07 7.86
N LEU A 28 -3.81 -12.05 7.85
CA LEU A 28 -5.25 -11.84 7.67
C LEU A 28 -5.86 -10.99 8.80
N ASP A 29 -5.59 -11.30 10.07
CA ASP A 29 -6.09 -10.49 11.20
C ASP A 29 -5.63 -9.04 11.10
N THR A 30 -4.35 -8.84 10.77
CA THR A 30 -3.77 -7.51 10.58
C THR A 30 -4.44 -6.78 9.42
N ALA A 31 -4.66 -7.44 8.28
CA ALA A 31 -5.30 -6.86 7.11
C ALA A 31 -6.77 -6.46 7.37
N VAL A 32 -7.55 -7.34 8.01
CA VAL A 32 -8.95 -7.06 8.38
C VAL A 32 -9.01 -5.87 9.35
N ARG A 33 -8.09 -5.82 10.31
CA ARG A 33 -8.02 -4.73 11.29
C ARG A 33 -7.72 -3.38 10.63
N ILE A 34 -6.72 -3.31 9.75
CA ILE A 34 -6.36 -2.09 9.02
C ILE A 34 -7.49 -1.66 8.09
N THR A 35 -8.08 -2.60 7.35
CA THR A 35 -9.20 -2.30 6.44
C THR A 35 -10.41 -1.76 7.20
N ARG A 36 -10.72 -2.35 8.37
CA ARG A 36 -11.74 -1.81 9.26
C ARG A 36 -11.42 -0.38 9.68
N PHE A 37 -10.20 -0.09 10.12
CA PHE A 37 -9.83 1.28 10.49
C PHE A 37 -9.99 2.26 9.33
N LEU A 38 -9.57 1.87 8.12
CA LEU A 38 -9.74 2.69 6.92
C LEU A 38 -11.22 2.98 6.62
N VAL A 39 -12.09 1.97 6.71
CA VAL A 39 -13.54 2.13 6.51
C VAL A 39 -14.15 3.01 7.59
N GLN A 40 -13.76 2.81 8.86
CA GLN A 40 -14.26 3.62 9.97
C GLN A 40 -13.82 5.08 9.88
N GLU A 41 -12.60 5.34 9.41
CA GLU A 41 -12.09 6.70 9.22
C GLU A 41 -12.75 7.39 8.03
N SER A 42 -12.92 6.68 6.92
CA SER A 42 -13.47 7.23 5.68
C SER A 42 -15.00 7.42 5.75
N LEU A 43 -15.73 6.45 6.30
CA LEU A 43 -17.20 6.39 6.25
C LEU A 43 -17.87 6.44 7.63
N GLY A 44 -17.12 6.22 8.72
CA GLY A 44 -17.68 6.14 10.07
C GLY A 44 -18.22 7.46 10.64
N LYS A 45 -17.82 8.60 10.08
CA LYS A 45 -18.42 9.91 10.41
C LYS A 45 -19.78 10.14 9.73
N GLN A 46 -20.00 9.54 8.55
CA GLN A 46 -21.18 9.78 7.71
C GLN A 46 -22.29 8.75 7.96
N VAL A 47 -21.95 7.51 8.34
CA VAL A 47 -22.91 6.43 8.54
C VAL A 47 -22.78 5.84 9.96
N PRO A 48 -23.82 5.97 10.81
CA PRO A 48 -23.78 5.48 12.20
C PRO A 48 -23.48 3.98 12.32
N ALA A 49 -23.93 3.17 11.35
CA ALA A 49 -23.68 1.73 11.31
C ALA A 49 -22.18 1.38 11.22
N PHE A 50 -21.35 2.23 10.60
CA PHE A 50 -19.91 2.04 10.51
C PHE A 50 -19.13 2.50 11.76
N ARG A 51 -19.82 3.04 12.78
CA ARG A 51 -19.20 3.24 14.11
C ARG A 51 -19.08 1.92 14.88
N ASN A 52 -19.94 0.94 14.59
CA ASN A 52 -19.89 -0.35 15.27
C ASN A 52 -18.76 -1.22 14.69
N LYS A 53 -17.77 -1.53 15.54
CA LYS A 53 -16.61 -2.35 15.16
C LYS A 53 -17.00 -3.73 14.61
N TYR A 54 -18.01 -4.37 15.18
CA TYR A 54 -18.39 -5.74 14.78
C TYR A 54 -19.07 -5.77 13.42
N ALA A 55 -19.95 -4.80 13.16
CA ALA A 55 -20.63 -4.68 11.87
C ALA A 55 -19.63 -4.45 10.72
N VAL A 56 -18.63 -3.59 10.94
CA VAL A 56 -17.60 -3.31 9.93
C VAL A 56 -16.70 -4.53 9.72
N THR A 57 -16.29 -5.22 10.78
CA THR A 57 -15.48 -6.46 10.65
C THR A 57 -16.22 -7.52 9.83
N VAL A 58 -17.50 -7.78 10.14
CA VAL A 58 -18.31 -8.76 9.41
C VAL A 58 -18.42 -8.37 7.93
N LEU A 59 -18.69 -7.10 7.64
CA LEU A 59 -18.76 -6.61 6.27
C LEU A 59 -17.43 -6.81 5.52
N VAL A 60 -16.31 -6.42 6.13
CA VAL A 60 -14.97 -6.55 5.52
C VAL A 60 -14.66 -8.01 5.20
N VAL A 61 -14.89 -8.92 6.16
CA VAL A 61 -14.64 -10.35 5.97
C VAL A 61 -15.58 -10.94 4.91
N PHE A 62 -16.85 -10.53 4.91
CA PHE A 62 -17.83 -11.00 3.92
C PHE A 62 -17.45 -10.57 2.49
N VAL A 63 -17.06 -9.31 2.28
CA VAL A 63 -16.59 -8.82 0.98
C VAL A 63 -15.30 -9.54 0.55
N ALA A 64 -14.35 -9.73 1.47
CA ALA A 64 -13.12 -10.47 1.18
C ALA A 64 -13.41 -11.93 0.78
N TYR A 65 -14.37 -12.59 1.45
CA TYR A 65 -14.81 -13.93 1.09
C TYR A 65 -15.44 -13.99 -0.31
N LEU A 66 -16.33 -13.05 -0.64
CA LEU A 66 -16.95 -12.99 -1.98
C LEU A 66 -15.92 -12.84 -3.09
N ILE A 67 -14.93 -11.96 -2.90
CA ILE A 67 -13.84 -11.76 -3.85
C ILE A 67 -13.04 -13.05 -4.06
N GLY A 68 -12.75 -13.78 -2.97
CA GLY A 68 -12.04 -15.06 -3.02
C GLY A 68 -12.86 -16.15 -3.71
N ALA A 69 -14.17 -16.20 -3.46
CA ALA A 69 -15.08 -17.18 -4.04
C ALA A 69 -15.29 -17.00 -5.55
N THR A 70 -15.14 -15.78 -6.08
CA THR A 70 -15.32 -15.48 -7.51
C THR A 70 -14.00 -15.45 -8.31
N ASP A 71 -12.93 -16.06 -7.81
CA ASP A 71 -11.58 -16.00 -8.39
C ASP A 71 -11.06 -14.57 -8.65
N GLY A 72 -11.59 -13.60 -7.89
CA GLY A 72 -11.26 -12.18 -8.06
C GLY A 72 -9.81 -11.85 -7.72
N TRP A 73 -9.11 -12.74 -7.02
CA TRP A 73 -7.72 -12.59 -6.62
C TRP A 73 -6.78 -12.39 -7.81
N GLN A 74 -7.02 -13.07 -8.94
CA GLN A 74 -6.19 -12.94 -10.15
C GLN A 74 -6.26 -11.54 -10.74
N LYS A 75 -7.44 -10.91 -10.68
CA LYS A 75 -7.67 -9.57 -11.21
C LYS A 75 -7.19 -8.48 -10.23
N ILE A 76 -7.18 -8.76 -8.92
CA ILE A 76 -6.71 -7.82 -7.89
C ILE A 76 -5.18 -7.79 -7.81
N TRP A 77 -4.51 -8.92 -8.03
CA TRP A 77 -3.07 -9.05 -7.88
C TRP A 77 -2.26 -7.94 -8.56
N PRO A 78 -2.54 -7.59 -9.83
CA PRO A 78 -1.77 -6.54 -10.48
C PRO A 78 -2.10 -5.12 -9.96
N ILE A 79 -3.35 -4.85 -9.58
CA ILE A 79 -3.75 -3.57 -8.96
C ILE A 79 -3.07 -3.40 -7.61
N PHE A 80 -2.97 -4.48 -6.84
CA PHE A 80 -2.23 -4.48 -5.58
C PHE A 80 -0.76 -4.13 -5.81
N GLY A 81 -0.11 -4.74 -6.81
CA GLY A 81 1.26 -4.40 -7.20
C GLY A 81 1.43 -2.93 -7.57
N ALA A 82 0.54 -2.39 -8.40
CA ALA A 82 0.59 -0.99 -8.81
C ALA A 82 0.33 -0.01 -7.66
N THR A 83 -0.61 -0.33 -6.76
CA THR A 83 -0.88 0.47 -5.56
C THR A 83 0.34 0.51 -4.63
N ASN A 84 1.04 -0.61 -4.48
CA ASN A 84 2.27 -0.66 -3.68
C ASN A 84 3.38 0.22 -4.28
N GLN A 85 3.50 0.25 -5.61
CA GLN A 85 4.45 1.15 -6.28
C GLN A 85 4.07 2.63 -6.07
N LEU A 86 2.78 2.96 -6.07
CA LEU A 86 2.30 4.31 -5.79
C LEU A 86 2.63 4.75 -4.35
N ILE A 87 2.41 3.88 -3.35
CA ILE A 87 2.77 4.16 -1.95
C ILE A 87 4.29 4.34 -1.82
N ALA A 88 5.09 3.52 -2.49
CA ALA A 88 6.53 3.66 -2.52
C ALA A 88 6.97 5.01 -3.14
N ALA A 89 6.31 5.46 -4.21
CA ALA A 89 6.57 6.76 -4.81
C ALA A 89 6.26 7.92 -3.84
N VAL A 90 5.13 7.85 -3.12
CA VAL A 90 4.78 8.84 -2.08
C VAL A 90 5.80 8.83 -0.94
N ALA A 91 6.20 7.65 -0.46
CA ALA A 91 7.18 7.53 0.61
C ALA A 91 8.55 8.12 0.20
N LEU A 92 9.04 7.81 -1.00
CA LEU A 92 10.27 8.39 -1.54
C LEU A 92 10.15 9.91 -1.70
N PHE A 93 8.98 10.41 -2.10
CA PHE A 93 8.73 11.84 -2.18
C PHE A 93 8.78 12.52 -0.80
N VAL A 94 8.17 11.93 0.23
CA VAL A 94 8.25 12.43 1.62
C VAL A 94 9.69 12.43 2.13
N VAL A 95 10.47 11.39 1.83
CA VAL A 95 11.90 11.35 2.20
C VAL A 95 12.68 12.41 1.43
N ALA A 96 12.41 12.61 0.14
CA ALA A 96 13.07 13.64 -0.66
C ALA A 96 12.78 15.05 -0.15
N THR A 97 11.52 15.36 0.19
CA THR A 97 11.15 16.67 0.74
C THR A 97 11.77 16.90 2.12
N TRP A 98 11.83 15.87 2.96
CA TRP A 98 12.54 15.94 4.23
C TRP A 98 14.04 16.19 4.05
N LEU A 99 14.70 15.49 3.12
CA LEU A 99 16.13 15.65 2.85
C LEU A 99 16.46 17.05 2.29
N MET A 100 15.54 17.62 1.49
CA MET A 100 15.61 19.03 1.06
C MET A 100 15.48 20.00 2.24
N ALA A 101 14.58 19.75 3.19
CA ALA A 101 14.43 20.58 4.38
C ALA A 101 15.71 20.61 5.23
N VAL A 102 16.39 19.47 5.37
CA VAL A 102 17.66 19.34 6.11
C VAL A 102 18.89 19.76 5.27
N LYS A 103 18.70 20.31 4.07
CA LYS A 103 19.77 20.78 3.14
C LYS A 103 20.81 19.69 2.80
N ARG A 104 20.39 18.43 2.76
CA ARG A 104 21.23 17.28 2.42
C ARG A 104 21.07 16.91 0.93
N PRO A 105 22.07 16.27 0.30
CA PRO A 105 22.01 15.89 -1.11
C PRO A 105 20.79 15.00 -1.40
N THR A 106 19.85 15.53 -2.18
CA THR A 106 18.54 14.92 -2.41
C THR A 106 18.50 14.00 -3.63
N HIS A 107 19.52 14.05 -4.48
CA HIS A 107 19.55 13.38 -5.77
C HIS A 107 19.45 11.86 -5.66
N TYR A 108 20.02 11.26 -4.60
CA TYR A 108 19.97 9.81 -4.37
C TYR A 108 18.56 9.26 -4.15
N VAL A 109 17.65 10.07 -3.60
CA VAL A 109 16.26 9.67 -3.34
C VAL A 109 15.34 10.10 -4.49
N LEU A 110 15.66 11.23 -5.11
CA LEU A 110 14.86 11.82 -6.17
C LEU A 110 14.85 11.00 -7.46
N TYR A 111 16.00 10.48 -7.91
CA TYR A 111 16.03 9.66 -9.12
C TYR A 111 15.20 8.37 -8.98
N PRO A 112 15.33 7.59 -7.89
CA PRO A 112 14.42 6.48 -7.62
C PRO A 112 12.94 6.90 -7.54
N ALA A 113 12.64 8.04 -6.91
CA ALA A 113 11.26 8.53 -6.81
C ALA A 113 10.64 8.79 -8.19
N LEU A 114 11.36 9.50 -9.07
CA LEU A 114 10.89 9.80 -10.42
C LEU A 114 10.73 8.54 -11.26
N PHE A 115 11.71 7.63 -11.19
CA PHE A 115 11.63 6.34 -11.87
C PHE A 115 10.42 5.54 -11.41
N MET A 116 10.17 5.48 -10.10
CA MET A 116 9.01 4.79 -9.53
C MET A 116 7.68 5.38 -10.01
N VAL A 117 7.55 6.71 -10.08
CA VAL A 117 6.32 7.35 -10.60
C VAL A 117 6.08 6.96 -12.06
N VAL A 118 7.12 7.05 -12.90
CA VAL A 118 7.01 6.74 -14.33
C VAL A 118 6.64 5.27 -14.54
N THR A 119 7.29 4.34 -13.83
CA THR A 119 6.98 2.91 -13.95
C THR A 119 5.58 2.58 -13.42
N THR A 120 5.13 3.24 -12.37
CA THR A 120 3.75 3.10 -11.83
C THR A 120 2.70 3.54 -12.86
N ILE A 121 2.90 4.71 -13.50
CA ILE A 121 1.98 5.22 -14.52
C ILE A 121 1.93 4.26 -15.73
N ALA A 122 3.09 3.78 -16.19
CA ALA A 122 3.16 2.83 -17.29
C ALA A 122 2.46 1.50 -16.95
N ALA A 123 2.69 0.95 -15.75
CA ALA A 123 2.07 -0.27 -15.28
C ALA A 123 0.54 -0.13 -15.20
N LEU A 124 0.05 0.96 -14.59
CA LEU A 124 -1.38 1.23 -14.48
C LEU A 124 -2.05 1.49 -15.84
N GLY A 125 -1.37 2.17 -16.77
CA GLY A 125 -1.86 2.38 -18.13
C GLY A 125 -2.03 1.06 -18.88
N TRP A 126 -1.05 0.17 -18.78
CA TRP A 126 -1.14 -1.20 -19.32
C TRP A 126 -2.28 -1.99 -18.67
N GLN A 127 -2.42 -1.87 -17.34
CA GLN A 127 -3.45 -2.53 -16.57
C GLN A 127 -4.86 -2.08 -16.98
N ALA A 128 -5.06 -0.77 -17.12
CA ALA A 128 -6.33 -0.19 -17.56
C ALA A 128 -6.69 -0.70 -18.96
N TYR A 129 -5.74 -0.70 -19.89
CA TYR A 129 -5.96 -1.24 -21.24
C TYR A 129 -6.40 -2.71 -21.21
N GLN A 130 -5.73 -3.55 -20.42
CA GLN A 130 -6.09 -4.96 -20.25
C GLN A 130 -7.50 -5.13 -19.64
N PHE A 131 -7.88 -4.34 -18.63
CA PHE A 131 -9.21 -4.44 -18.03
C PHE A 131 -10.36 -3.97 -18.92
N PHE A 132 -10.10 -3.02 -19.83
CA PHE A 132 -11.10 -2.55 -20.80
C PHE A 132 -11.18 -3.40 -22.06
N THR A 133 -10.08 -4.05 -22.46
CA THR A 133 -10.00 -4.84 -23.72
C THR A 133 -10.22 -6.33 -23.50
N ALA A 134 -10.29 -6.81 -22.25
CA ALA A 134 -10.56 -8.21 -21.94
C ALA A 134 -11.97 -8.68 -22.40
N PRO A 135 -12.13 -9.96 -22.77
CA PRO A 135 -13.43 -10.53 -23.19
C PRO A 135 -14.55 -10.40 -22.14
N GLU A 136 -14.19 -10.35 -20.85
CA GLU A 136 -15.09 -9.98 -19.75
C GLU A 136 -14.65 -8.65 -19.11
N PRO A 137 -15.19 -7.51 -19.56
CA PRO A 137 -14.75 -6.19 -19.09
C PRO A 137 -15.13 -5.97 -17.63
N ASN A 138 -14.13 -5.91 -16.74
CA ASN A 138 -14.33 -5.61 -15.32
C ASN A 138 -14.29 -4.10 -15.09
N ARG A 139 -15.40 -3.43 -15.37
CA ARG A 139 -15.54 -1.96 -15.30
C ARG A 139 -15.12 -1.38 -13.94
N LEU A 140 -15.37 -2.10 -12.85
CA LEU A 140 -14.94 -1.73 -11.50
C LEU A 140 -13.42 -1.59 -11.39
N LEU A 141 -12.69 -2.63 -11.82
CA LEU A 141 -11.23 -2.67 -11.76
C LEU A 141 -10.60 -1.66 -12.73
N GLY A 142 -11.17 -1.52 -13.94
CA GLY A 142 -10.75 -0.48 -14.88
C GLY A 142 -10.92 0.93 -14.31
N THR A 143 -12.04 1.21 -13.63
CA THR A 143 -12.28 2.51 -12.98
C THR A 143 -11.28 2.76 -11.86
N VAL A 144 -11.01 1.75 -11.02
CA VAL A 144 -9.98 1.85 -9.96
C VAL A 144 -8.61 2.14 -10.56
N SER A 145 -8.22 1.47 -11.65
CA SER A 145 -6.95 1.75 -12.35
C SER A 145 -6.90 3.19 -12.88
N VAL A 146 -7.97 3.72 -13.45
CA VAL A 146 -8.02 5.12 -13.92
C VAL A 146 -7.88 6.11 -12.77
N VAL A 147 -8.55 5.87 -11.64
CA VAL A 147 -8.40 6.69 -10.42
C VAL A 147 -6.95 6.65 -9.92
N LEU A 148 -6.33 5.47 -9.89
CA LEU A 148 -4.93 5.31 -9.50
C LEU A 148 -3.96 6.03 -10.46
N ILE A 149 -4.25 6.06 -11.76
CA ILE A 149 -3.47 6.86 -12.74
C ILE A 149 -3.59 8.33 -12.39
N GLY A 150 -4.80 8.83 -12.08
CA GLY A 150 -5.01 10.20 -11.65
C GLY A 150 -4.19 10.57 -10.41
N LEU A 151 -4.16 9.68 -9.41
CA LEU A 151 -3.34 9.85 -8.21
C LEU A 151 -1.84 9.79 -8.52
N ALA A 152 -1.39 8.88 -9.37
CA ALA A 152 0.02 8.77 -9.76
C ALA A 152 0.49 10.02 -10.51
N VAL A 153 -0.35 10.57 -11.39
CA VAL A 153 -0.09 11.83 -12.11
C VAL A 153 -0.06 13.00 -11.13
N PHE A 154 -0.99 13.08 -10.18
CA PHE A 154 -0.98 14.10 -9.13
C PHE A 154 0.33 14.07 -8.31
N VAL A 155 0.77 12.88 -7.87
CA VAL A 155 2.04 12.70 -7.16
C VAL A 155 3.23 13.11 -8.04
N GLY A 156 3.20 12.77 -9.34
CA GLY A 156 4.23 13.20 -10.29
C GLY A 156 4.30 14.72 -10.44
N PHE A 157 3.16 15.40 -10.48
CA PHE A 157 3.10 16.87 -10.52
C PHE A 157 3.65 17.51 -9.25
N GLU A 158 3.26 17.04 -8.08
CA GLU A 158 3.80 17.48 -6.79
C GLU A 158 5.32 17.27 -6.72
N ALA A 159 5.81 16.13 -7.23
CA ALA A 159 7.24 15.84 -7.31
C ALA A 159 8.00 16.88 -8.15
N MET A 160 7.49 17.21 -9.34
CA MET A 160 8.10 18.23 -10.19
C MET A 160 7.99 19.64 -9.60
N GLN A 161 6.88 19.95 -8.92
CA GLN A 161 6.69 21.25 -8.27
C GLN A 161 7.63 21.43 -7.08
N SER A 162 7.83 20.40 -6.27
CA SER A 162 8.76 20.44 -5.14
C SER A 162 10.20 20.71 -5.56
N LEU A 163 10.61 20.28 -6.75
CA LEU A 163 11.94 20.57 -7.28
C LEU A 163 12.09 22.02 -7.73
N ARG A 164 11.02 22.62 -8.26
CA ARG A 164 10.99 24.03 -8.67
C ARG A 164 10.83 24.98 -7.49
N GLY A 165 10.09 24.58 -6.46
CA GLY A 165 9.85 25.36 -5.26
C GLY A 165 10.87 25.06 -4.16
N ARG A 166 12.03 25.73 -4.17
CA ARG A 166 12.94 25.77 -3.00
C ARG A 166 12.23 26.43 -1.82
N ARG A 167 11.38 25.71 -1.09
CA ARG A 167 10.90 26.15 0.23
C ARG A 167 11.66 25.36 1.28
N VAL A 168 12.78 25.97 1.69
CA VAL A 168 13.52 25.58 2.89
C VAL A 168 12.56 25.83 4.07
N ILE A 169 11.93 24.77 4.56
CA ILE A 169 11.35 24.80 5.89
C ILE A 169 12.55 24.78 6.83
N VAL A 170 12.91 25.94 7.37
CA VAL A 170 13.84 26.04 8.49
C VAL A 170 13.18 25.30 9.63
N ILE A 171 13.68 24.11 9.98
CA ILE A 171 13.36 23.47 11.26
C ILE A 171 13.87 24.47 12.30
N GLN A 172 12.94 25.20 12.92
CA GLN A 172 13.27 26.04 14.06
C GLN A 172 13.76 25.09 15.14
N ASP A 173 15.06 25.15 15.45
CA ASP A 173 15.67 24.39 16.53
C ASP A 173 14.79 24.59 17.75
N ALA A 174 14.15 23.51 18.20
CA ALA A 174 13.46 23.53 19.47
C ALA A 174 14.53 23.81 20.52
N GLU A 175 14.57 25.04 21.03
CA GLU A 175 15.27 25.36 22.26
C GLU A 175 14.78 24.37 23.31
N ILE A 176 15.57 23.33 23.56
CA ILE A 176 15.42 22.49 24.74
C ILE A 176 15.73 23.44 25.88
N PRO A 177 14.76 23.84 26.73
CA PRO A 177 15.06 24.73 27.84
C PRO A 177 16.03 23.99 28.75
N ALA A 178 17.30 24.43 28.71
CA ALA A 178 18.38 23.95 29.53
C ALA A 178 18.23 24.47 30.96
N ARG A 179 17.07 24.21 31.60
CA ARG A 179 16.82 24.44 33.03
C ARG A 179 15.79 23.44 33.52
N ALA A 180 16.27 22.24 33.82
CA ALA A 180 15.80 21.46 34.95
C ALA A 180 16.94 21.48 35.97
N GLU A 181 17.15 22.66 36.58
CA GLU A 181 17.77 22.75 37.90
C GLU A 181 16.68 22.55 38.94
#